data_AF-A0A0N0LHS5-F1
#
_entry.id   AF-A0A0N0LHS5-F1
#
_cell.length_a   1.000
_cell.length_b   1.000
_cell.length_c   1.000
_cell.angle_alpha   90.00
_cell.angle_beta   90.00
_cell.angle_gamma   90.00
#
_symmetry.space_group_name_H-M   'P 1'
#
loop_
_entity.id
_entity.type
_entity.pdbx_description
1 polymer ?
#
loop_
_entity_poly.entity_id
_entity_poly.type
_entity_poly.pdbx_seq_one_letter_code
_entity_poly.pdbx_strand_id
1 'polypeptide(L)'
;MNTNKYTPILLAAFLVANACTSKIKESNPSTTKEVVSTKSKKLTGKRFVRDRNLDEKVNENPELSNPGSINFKTESEASYFAPGSDMGISGTYQIIGDKIILESKFYSKKNVFTLIDENTLKDESGRIYKAK
;
A
#
# COMPACT_ATOMS: atom_id res chain seq x y z
N MET A 1 -60.30 8.45 -6.20
CA MET A 1 -59.01 8.06 -5.59
C MET A 1 -58.75 6.59 -5.88
N ASN A 2 -57.58 6.32 -6.47
CA ASN A 2 -56.72 5.12 -6.41
C ASN A 2 -57.38 3.74 -6.18
N THR A 3 -57.52 2.88 -7.20
CA THR A 3 -56.52 1.96 -7.82
C THR A 3 -56.15 0.71 -7.01
N ASN A 4 -56.07 -0.40 -7.76
CA ASN A 4 -55.42 -1.70 -7.50
C ASN A 4 -56.35 -2.78 -6.94
N LYS A 5 -56.98 -3.65 -7.74
CA LYS A 5 -56.47 -4.69 -8.68
C LYS A 5 -55.59 -5.76 -8.03
N TYR A 6 -56.02 -7.02 -8.14
CA TYR A 6 -55.38 -8.14 -8.87
C TYR A 6 -55.54 -9.50 -8.16
N THR A 7 -56.23 -10.38 -8.87
CA THR A 7 -56.48 -11.82 -8.66
C THR A 7 -55.20 -12.64 -8.91
N PRO A 8 -54.94 -13.75 -8.19
CA PRO A 8 -53.69 -14.49 -8.27
C PRO A 8 -53.66 -15.45 -9.47
N ILE A 9 -52.53 -15.57 -10.14
CA ILE A 9 -52.28 -16.61 -11.15
C ILE A 9 -50.89 -17.20 -10.91
N LEU A 10 -50.89 -18.41 -10.34
CA LEU A 10 -49.86 -19.43 -10.58
C LEU A 10 -49.73 -19.62 -12.11
N LEU A 11 -48.52 -19.81 -12.65
CA LEU A 11 -48.11 -21.13 -13.19
C LEU A 11 -46.73 -21.10 -13.88
N ALA A 12 -46.06 -22.24 -13.70
CA ALA A 12 -45.14 -22.93 -14.61
C ALA A 12 -43.78 -22.28 -14.96
N ALA A 13 -42.77 -22.88 -14.34
CA ALA A 13 -41.46 -23.06 -14.95
C ALA A 13 -41.58 -23.91 -16.23
N PHE A 14 -40.96 -23.43 -17.31
CA PHE A 14 -40.51 -24.27 -18.41
C PHE A 14 -39.01 -24.10 -18.58
N LEU A 15 -38.29 -25.14 -18.18
CA LEU A 15 -36.95 -25.45 -18.64
C LEU A 15 -37.03 -25.74 -20.14
N VAL A 16 -36.26 -25.01 -20.94
CA VAL A 16 -35.79 -25.52 -22.23
C VAL A 16 -34.28 -25.40 -22.24
N ALA A 17 -33.64 -26.55 -21.98
CA ALA A 17 -32.27 -26.78 -22.33
C ALA A 17 -32.16 -26.77 -23.86
N ASN A 18 -31.37 -25.85 -24.41
CA ASN A 18 -30.82 -26.02 -25.74
C ASN A 18 -29.29 -25.95 -25.64
N ALA A 19 -28.68 -27.12 -25.78
CA ALA A 19 -27.26 -27.26 -25.94
C ALA A 19 -26.84 -26.56 -27.24
N CYS A 20 -26.07 -25.49 -27.12
CA CYS A 20 -25.26 -24.98 -28.22
C CYS A 20 -23.81 -24.95 -27.74
N THR A 21 -23.06 -25.93 -28.23
CA THR A 21 -21.63 -26.12 -28.08
C THR A 21 -20.87 -24.89 -28.58
N SER A 22 -20.68 -23.93 -27.68
CA SER A 22 -19.79 -22.79 -27.90
C SER A 22 -18.49 -23.10 -27.16
N LYS A 23 -17.40 -23.28 -27.91
CA LYS A 23 -16.05 -23.41 -27.37
C LYS A 23 -15.81 -22.29 -26.35
N ILE A 24 -15.68 -22.65 -25.08
CA ILE A 24 -15.16 -21.75 -24.05
C ILE A 24 -13.70 -21.49 -24.45
N LYS A 25 -13.45 -20.39 -25.17
CA LYS A 25 -12.15 -19.73 -25.07
C LYS A 25 -12.16 -19.09 -23.69
N GLU A 26 -11.39 -19.67 -22.77
CA GLU A 26 -10.94 -18.97 -21.57
C GLU A 26 -10.24 -17.67 -22.01
N SER A 27 -11.00 -16.59 -22.12
CA SER A 27 -10.41 -15.27 -21.98
C SER A 27 -10.29 -15.05 -20.48
N ASN A 28 -9.10 -15.33 -19.94
CA ASN A 28 -8.68 -14.71 -18.69
C ASN A 28 -9.07 -13.23 -18.78
N PRO A 29 -9.92 -12.69 -17.88
CA PRO A 29 -9.90 -11.26 -17.66
C PRO A 29 -8.58 -10.98 -16.95
N SER A 30 -7.49 -10.90 -17.72
CA SER A 30 -6.31 -10.15 -17.33
C SER A 30 -6.80 -8.73 -17.20
N THR A 31 -7.31 -8.43 -16.01
CA THR A 31 -7.51 -7.07 -15.54
C THR A 31 -6.10 -6.54 -15.42
N THR A 32 -5.56 -6.12 -16.56
CA THR A 32 -4.37 -5.29 -16.62
C THR A 32 -4.87 -4.02 -15.97
N LYS A 33 -4.69 -3.94 -14.65
CA LYS A 33 -4.70 -2.67 -13.96
C LYS A 33 -3.61 -1.90 -14.68
N GLU A 34 -3.99 -1.05 -15.62
CA GLU A 34 -3.15 0.05 -16.03
C GLU A 34 -2.80 0.76 -14.74
N VAL A 35 -1.61 0.44 -14.22
CA VAL A 35 -0.93 1.26 -13.25
C VAL A 35 -0.65 2.52 -14.04
N VAL A 36 -1.62 3.44 -13.99
CA VAL A 36 -1.46 4.82 -14.43
C VAL A 36 -0.13 5.25 -13.82
N SER A 37 0.83 5.52 -14.70
CA SER A 37 2.16 5.97 -14.33
C SER A 37 1.99 7.31 -13.60
N THR A 38 1.78 7.22 -12.28
CA THR A 38 2.09 8.28 -11.35
C THR A 38 3.51 8.67 -11.69
N LYS A 39 3.71 9.89 -12.22
CA LYS A 39 5.02 10.55 -12.36
C LYS A 39 5.98 9.90 -11.38
N SER A 40 6.89 9.05 -11.85
CA SER A 40 7.57 8.12 -10.94
C SER A 40 8.26 8.97 -9.88
N LYS A 41 7.72 8.91 -8.66
CA LYS A 41 8.30 9.60 -7.52
C LYS A 41 9.61 8.87 -7.32
N LYS A 42 10.70 9.42 -7.86
CA LYS A 42 12.02 8.78 -7.84
C LYS A 42 12.51 8.78 -6.40
N LEU A 43 12.15 7.72 -5.68
CA LEU A 43 12.58 7.47 -4.30
C LEU A 43 13.88 6.66 -4.27
N THR A 44 14.20 5.94 -5.34
CA THR A 44 15.43 5.14 -5.45
C THR A 44 16.67 5.98 -5.12
N GLY A 45 17.47 5.47 -4.18
CA GLY A 45 18.66 6.12 -3.64
C GLY A 45 18.39 7.14 -2.52
N LYS A 46 17.12 7.48 -2.25
CA LYS A 46 16.78 8.43 -1.18
C LYS A 46 16.74 7.73 0.18
N ARG A 47 17.26 8.42 1.18
CA ARG A 47 17.12 8.07 2.60
C ARG A 47 16.29 9.14 3.30
N PHE A 48 15.27 8.71 4.05
CA PHE A 48 14.46 9.58 4.89
C PHE A 48 14.72 9.23 6.36
N VAL A 49 15.14 10.21 7.15
CA VAL A 49 15.47 10.05 8.57
C VAL A 49 14.39 10.70 9.40
N ARG A 50 13.93 10.02 10.46
CA ARG A 50 12.90 10.56 11.35
C ARG A 50 13.45 11.77 12.09
N ASP A 51 12.66 12.84 12.13
CA ASP A 51 12.92 13.95 13.04
C ASP A 51 12.64 13.51 14.49
N ARG A 52 13.58 13.79 15.39
CA ARG A 52 13.41 13.55 16.83
C ARG A 52 12.51 14.64 17.41
N ASN A 53 11.71 14.26 18.41
CA ASN A 53 11.09 15.28 19.26
C ASN A 53 12.16 15.93 20.13
N LEU A 54 11.93 17.19 20.56
CA LEU A 54 12.90 17.96 21.36
C LEU A 54 13.26 17.28 22.68
N ASP A 55 12.33 16.51 23.24
CA ASP A 55 12.41 15.79 24.51
C ASP A 55 12.78 14.30 24.35
N GLU A 56 12.99 13.83 23.12
CA GLU A 56 13.37 12.44 22.87
C GLU A 56 14.83 12.19 23.27
N LYS A 57 15.02 11.45 24.36
CA LYS A 57 16.36 11.06 24.83
C LYS A 57 17.06 10.16 23.81
N VAL A 58 18.34 10.45 23.60
CA VAL A 58 19.25 9.63 22.81
C VAL A 58 19.77 8.50 23.71
N ASN A 59 20.00 7.31 23.14
CA ASN A 59 20.58 6.20 23.90
C ASN A 59 22.05 6.52 24.23
N GLU A 60 22.58 6.01 25.35
CA GLU A 60 23.99 6.17 25.68
C GLU A 60 24.89 5.42 24.69
N ASN A 61 24.41 4.30 24.14
CA ASN A 61 25.06 3.62 23.03
C ASN A 61 24.74 4.33 21.70
N PRO A 62 25.75 4.89 20.99
CA PRO A 62 25.54 5.57 19.70
C PRO A 62 24.93 4.67 18.61
N GLU A 63 25.19 3.36 18.64
CA GLU A 63 24.66 2.41 17.65
C GLU A 63 23.14 2.24 17.80
N LEU A 64 22.65 2.30 19.04
CA LEU A 64 21.24 2.24 19.39
C LEU A 64 20.62 3.64 19.51
N SER A 65 21.27 4.65 18.92
CA SER A 65 20.85 6.05 18.93
C SER A 65 20.35 6.53 17.57
N ASN A 66 20.01 5.61 16.67
CA ASN A 66 19.38 5.99 15.41
C ASN A 66 17.94 6.49 15.67
N PRO A 67 17.53 7.66 15.17
CA PRO A 67 16.14 8.13 15.30
C PRO A 67 15.15 7.24 14.53
N GLY A 68 15.63 6.36 13.65
CA GLY A 68 14.84 5.59 12.72
C GLY A 68 14.90 6.21 11.32
N SER A 69 14.89 5.35 10.30
CA SER A 69 14.99 5.82 8.91
C SER A 69 14.45 4.81 7.91
N ILE A 70 14.19 5.29 6.70
CA ILE A 70 13.81 4.47 5.54
C ILE A 70 14.84 4.73 4.46
N ASN A 71 15.42 3.68 3.89
CA ASN A 71 16.34 3.78 2.77
C ASN A 71 15.74 3.07 1.55
N PHE A 72 15.40 3.80 0.50
CA PHE A 72 14.81 3.27 -0.73
C PHE A 72 15.93 2.82 -1.67
N LYS A 73 16.14 1.50 -1.76
CA LYS A 73 17.29 0.92 -2.48
C LYS A 73 17.06 0.84 -3.98
N THR A 74 15.85 0.44 -4.38
CA THR A 74 15.46 0.26 -5.78
C THR A 74 14.09 0.89 -6.03
N GLU A 75 13.48 0.61 -7.18
CA GLU A 75 12.11 1.06 -7.49
C GLU A 75 11.03 0.36 -6.67
N SER A 76 11.36 -0.78 -6.03
CA SER A 76 10.39 -1.58 -5.26
C SER A 76 10.91 -2.08 -3.92
N GLU A 77 12.19 -1.87 -3.60
CA GLU A 77 12.79 -2.32 -2.35
C GLU A 77 13.25 -1.16 -1.45
N ALA A 78 13.05 -1.32 -0.15
CA ALA A 78 13.55 -0.41 0.86
C ALA A 78 13.98 -1.16 2.13
N SER A 79 14.73 -0.48 2.98
CA SER A 79 15.06 -0.93 4.33
C SER A 79 14.55 0.06 5.36
N TYR A 80 13.82 -0.44 6.35
CA TYR A 80 13.33 0.32 7.48
C TYR A 80 14.18 0.04 8.72
N PHE A 81 14.67 1.10 9.34
CA PHE A 81 15.39 1.07 10.60
C PHE A 81 14.47 1.67 11.66
N ALA A 82 14.12 0.88 12.67
CA ALA A 82 13.31 1.38 13.77
C ALA A 82 14.11 2.38 14.62
N PRO A 83 13.45 3.33 15.31
CA PRO A 83 14.11 4.13 16.33
C PRO A 83 14.81 3.24 17.36
N GLY A 84 16.05 3.57 17.69
CA GLY A 84 16.87 2.81 18.64
C GLY A 84 17.44 1.50 18.11
N SER A 85 17.38 1.27 16.79
CA SER A 85 17.88 0.05 16.16
C SER A 85 18.93 0.35 15.09
N ASP A 86 19.98 -0.46 15.08
CA ASP A 86 21.03 -0.52 14.07
C ASP A 86 20.68 -1.52 12.93
N MET A 87 19.76 -2.45 13.20
CA MET A 87 19.35 -3.48 12.25
C MET A 87 18.23 -2.99 11.30
N GLY A 88 18.52 -2.98 10.00
CA GLY A 88 17.56 -2.65 8.96
C GLY A 88 16.67 -3.83 8.57
N ILE A 89 15.36 -3.67 8.68
CA ILE A 89 14.38 -4.62 8.19
C ILE A 89 14.14 -4.36 6.70
N SER A 90 14.51 -5.31 5.85
CA SER A 90 14.27 -5.21 4.40
C SER A 90 12.80 -5.49 4.06
N GLY A 91 12.29 -4.75 3.09
CA GLY A 91 10.90 -4.79 2.66
C GLY A 91 10.72 -4.41 1.21
N THR A 92 9.54 -4.69 0.67
CA THR A 92 9.08 -4.16 -0.62
C THR A 92 8.15 -2.98 -0.37
N TYR A 93 8.12 -2.02 -1.29
CA TYR A 93 7.20 -0.90 -1.19
C TYR A 93 6.40 -0.68 -2.47
N GLN A 94 5.24 -0.08 -2.30
CA GLN A 94 4.36 0.36 -3.38
C GLN A 94 3.94 1.80 -3.13
N ILE A 95 3.74 2.56 -4.20
CA ILE A 95 3.23 3.93 -4.15
C ILE A 95 1.80 3.94 -4.68
N ILE A 96 0.86 4.42 -3.87
CA ILE A 96 -0.55 4.57 -4.24
C ILE A 96 -0.95 6.02 -3.95
N GLY A 97 -0.96 6.85 -4.99
CA GLY A 97 -1.17 8.30 -4.86
C GLY A 97 -0.03 8.97 -4.08
N ASP A 98 -0.35 9.51 -2.91
CA ASP A 98 0.61 10.09 -1.96
C ASP A 98 1.10 9.09 -0.90
N LYS A 99 0.51 7.90 -0.83
CA LYS A 99 0.89 6.88 0.14
C LYS A 99 2.02 6.00 -0.37
N ILE A 100 2.94 5.67 0.52
CA ILE A 100 3.98 4.66 0.36
C ILE A 100 3.65 3.56 1.37
N ILE A 101 3.39 2.35 0.87
CA ILE A 101 3.11 1.18 1.70
C ILE A 101 4.36 0.31 1.68
N LEU A 102 5.02 0.18 2.83
CA LEU A 102 6.19 -0.67 3.01
C LEU A 102 5.78 -1.96 3.72
N GLU A 103 6.01 -3.09 3.07
CA GLU A 103 5.74 -4.43 3.60
C GLU A 103 7.06 -5.14 3.93
N SER A 104 7.18 -5.62 5.17
CA SER A 104 8.37 -6.35 5.60
C SER A 104 8.44 -7.73 4.94
N LYS A 105 9.63 -8.18 4.55
CA LYS A 105 9.84 -9.56 4.08
C LYS A 105 9.82 -10.59 5.22
N PHE A 106 9.97 -10.16 6.47
CA PHE A 106 10.15 -11.05 7.64
C PHE A 106 8.95 -11.07 8.58
N TYR A 107 8.10 -10.04 8.53
CA TYR A 107 6.98 -9.87 9.43
C TYR A 107 5.73 -9.52 8.64
N SER A 108 4.56 -9.97 9.09
CA SER A 108 3.25 -9.52 8.57
C SER A 108 2.90 -8.10 9.00
N LYS A 109 3.88 -7.20 9.01
CA LYS A 109 3.75 -5.79 9.39
C LYS A 109 3.92 -4.91 8.15
N LYS A 110 2.98 -3.97 8.03
CA LYS A 110 3.00 -2.91 7.02
C LYS A 110 3.25 -1.58 7.73
N ASN A 111 4.10 -0.74 7.16
CA ASN A 111 4.26 0.64 7.58
C ASN A 111 3.78 1.54 6.43
N VAL A 112 2.87 2.46 6.73
CA VAL A 112 2.34 3.40 5.74
C VAL A 112 2.92 4.77 6.00
N PHE A 113 3.39 5.40 4.94
CA PHE A 113 3.90 6.77 4.94
C PHE A 113 3.13 7.59 3.94
N THR A 114 2.86 8.85 4.27
CA THR A 114 2.29 9.84 3.37
C THR A 114 3.40 10.77 2.91
N LEU A 115 3.56 10.92 1.60
CA LEU A 115 4.46 11.91 1.01
C LEU A 115 3.83 13.29 1.10
N ILE A 116 4.41 14.15 1.92
CA ILE A 116 3.95 15.54 2.08
C ILE A 116 4.52 16.41 0.94
N ASP A 117 5.81 16.23 0.67
CA ASP A 117 6.54 16.85 -0.43
C ASP A 117 7.68 15.91 -0.89
N GLU A 118 8.51 16.33 -1.84
CA GLU A 118 9.59 15.49 -2.39
C GLU A 118 10.67 15.04 -1.39
N ASN A 119 10.75 15.69 -0.24
CA ASN A 119 11.77 15.52 0.79
C ASN A 119 11.18 15.21 2.18
N THR A 120 9.86 15.10 2.31
CA THR A 120 9.18 14.91 3.59
C THR A 120 8.14 13.79 3.53
N LEU A 121 8.27 12.84 4.46
CA LEU A 121 7.29 11.78 4.72
C LEU A 121 6.67 11.97 6.11
N LYS A 122 5.43 11.49 6.26
CA LYS A 122 4.73 11.41 7.54
C LYS A 122 4.18 10.00 7.76
N ASP A 123 4.47 9.37 8.89
CA ASP A 123 3.88 8.07 9.23
C ASP A 123 2.46 8.18 9.80
N GLU A 124 1.80 7.04 10.03
CA GLU A 124 0.45 6.98 10.61
C GLU A 124 0.36 7.53 12.04
N SER A 125 1.49 7.54 12.78
CA SER A 125 1.58 8.14 14.12
C SER A 125 1.86 9.64 14.08
N GLY A 126 1.96 10.22 12.88
CA GLY A 126 2.21 11.64 12.66
C GLY A 126 3.68 12.05 12.74
N ARG A 127 4.61 11.10 12.82
CA ARG A 127 6.06 11.38 12.88
C ARG A 127 6.57 11.76 11.51
N ILE A 128 7.45 12.76 11.47
CA ILE A 128 8.01 13.31 10.24
C ILE A 128 9.36 12.65 9.94
N TYR A 129 9.59 12.34 8.67
CA TYR A 129 10.88 11.87 8.16
C TYR A 129 11.33 12.78 7.03
N LYS A 130 12.56 13.26 7.09
CA LYS A 130 13.13 14.17 6.10
C LYS A 130 14.24 13.50 5.30
N ALA A 131 14.30 13.82 4.01
CA ALA A 131 15.37 13.37 3.13
C ALA A 131 16.74 13.86 3.66
N LYS A 132 17.75 13.00 3.59
CA LYS A 132 19.13 13.26 3.97
C LYS A 132 20.09 12.82 2.87
#